data_AF-A0A455UCS2-F1
#
_entry.id   AF-A0A455UCS2-F1
#
_cell.length_a   1.000
_cell.length_b   1.000
_cell.length_c   1.000
_cell.angle_alpha   90.00
_cell.angle_beta   90.00
_cell.angle_gamma   90.00
#
_symmetry.space_group_name_H-M   'P 1'
#
loop_
_entity.id
_entity.type
_entity.pdbx_description
1 polymer ?
#
loop_
_entity_poly.entity_id
_entity_poly.type
_entity_poly.pdbx_seq_one_letter_code
_entity_poly.pdbx_strand_id
1 'polypeptide(L)'
;MCSTHRWRDTTRTGFEHWRFEHCALPELDLDSIDLGTSLFGRTMQAPLLISSMTGGASRSNDINRFLAEAAQTLGLAMGVGSQRVALDSDANWGLTRELRTLAPDIPLLANLGAAQLTGQHGSDYARRAVEMIEADALIVHLNPLQEALQTGGDRDWRGILAAIERVTASLGAPVVVKEVGAGLSATVARQLHEAGVAMLDIAGAGGTSWAAVEGGARQHGAKARGCHGLRQLGHFYRASAVRGTQSNAHNAADRLGRYHQRH
;
A
#
# COMPACT_ATOMS: atom_id res chain seq x y z
N MET A 1 -10.90 37.36 -7.35
CA MET A 1 -10.37 36.65 -6.17
C MET A 1 -10.47 35.15 -6.42
N CYS A 2 -9.36 34.49 -6.73
CA CYS A 2 -9.34 33.03 -6.89
C CYS A 2 -9.41 32.43 -5.48
N SER A 3 -10.55 31.83 -5.14
CA SER A 3 -10.72 31.21 -3.82
C SER A 3 -9.76 30.02 -3.69
N THR A 4 -8.84 30.11 -2.73
CA THR A 4 -8.00 29.01 -2.27
C THR A 4 -8.88 27.99 -1.56
N HIS A 5 -9.66 27.21 -2.31
CA HIS A 5 -10.31 26.01 -1.80
C HIS A 5 -9.21 24.98 -1.51
N ARG A 6 -8.69 25.01 -0.29
CA ARG A 6 -7.85 23.96 0.27
C ARG A 6 -8.64 22.66 0.14
N TRP A 7 -8.11 21.69 -0.61
CA TRP A 7 -8.74 20.38 -0.75
C TRP A 7 -8.84 19.76 0.65
N ARG A 8 -10.06 19.67 1.19
CA ARG A 8 -10.33 18.94 2.43
C ARG A 8 -10.87 17.58 2.02
N ASP A 9 -10.11 16.53 2.30
CA ASP A 9 -10.68 15.20 2.22
C ASP A 9 -11.74 15.06 3.31
N THR A 10 -12.99 14.84 2.91
CA THR A 10 -14.09 14.55 3.83
C THR A 10 -14.27 13.05 4.06
N THR A 11 -13.47 12.22 3.41
CA THR A 11 -13.59 10.76 3.51
C THR A 11 -12.92 10.30 4.79
N ARG A 12 -13.66 9.54 5.59
CA ARG A 12 -13.19 8.93 6.84
C ARG A 12 -12.79 7.48 6.61
N THR A 13 -12.05 6.89 7.54
CA THR A 13 -11.58 5.50 7.45
C THR A 13 -12.71 4.47 7.62
N GLY A 14 -13.84 4.88 8.18
CA GLY A 14 -14.95 3.98 8.52
C GLY A 14 -14.75 3.27 9.87
N PHE A 15 -13.61 3.45 10.54
CA PHE A 15 -13.37 2.89 11.88
C PHE A 15 -14.33 3.46 12.93
N GLU A 16 -14.94 4.62 12.68
CA GLU A 16 -15.99 5.16 13.55
C GLU A 16 -17.24 4.26 13.63
N HIS A 17 -17.46 3.37 12.66
CA HIS A 17 -18.58 2.44 12.62
C HIS A 17 -18.31 1.13 13.38
N TRP A 18 -17.08 0.92 13.84
CA TRP A 18 -16.68 -0.27 14.58
C TRP A 18 -16.48 0.08 16.05
N ARG A 19 -17.06 -0.74 16.93
CA ARG A 19 -16.84 -0.69 18.37
C ARG A 19 -16.65 -2.12 18.86
N PHE A 20 -15.59 -2.33 19.63
CA PHE A 20 -15.41 -3.57 20.36
C PHE A 20 -16.26 -3.52 21.63
N GLU A 21 -16.90 -4.62 21.97
CA GLU A 21 -17.59 -4.75 23.25
C GLU A 21 -16.56 -4.71 24.37
N HIS A 22 -16.82 -3.90 25.40
CA HIS A 22 -15.93 -3.79 26.54
C HIS A 22 -16.17 -4.97 27.49
N CYS A 23 -15.12 -5.72 27.80
CA CYS A 23 -15.14 -6.72 28.85
C CYS A 23 -14.64 -6.11 30.17
N ALA A 24 -15.55 -5.83 31.11
CA ALA A 24 -15.22 -5.24 32.40
C ALA A 24 -14.56 -6.23 33.38
N LEU A 25 -14.69 -7.53 33.13
CA LEU A 25 -14.13 -8.62 33.94
C LEU A 25 -13.38 -9.60 33.01
N PRO A 26 -12.19 -9.23 32.51
CA PRO A 26 -11.52 -10.00 31.48
C PRO A 26 -10.83 -11.27 31.98
N GLU A 27 -10.72 -11.45 33.31
CA GLU A 27 -10.11 -12.63 33.96
C GLU A 27 -8.74 -13.02 33.36
N LEU A 28 -7.94 -12.01 33.00
CA LEU A 28 -6.62 -12.17 32.39
C LEU A 28 -5.56 -11.35 33.09
N ASP A 29 -4.31 -11.80 32.97
CA ASP A 29 -3.12 -11.07 33.36
C ASP A 29 -2.59 -10.27 32.17
N LEU A 30 -2.42 -8.95 32.34
CA LEU A 30 -1.92 -8.05 31.29
C LEU A 30 -0.51 -8.43 30.84
N ASP A 31 0.34 -8.86 31.77
CA ASP A 31 1.74 -9.22 31.47
C ASP A 31 1.83 -10.56 30.71
N SER A 32 0.73 -11.32 30.64
CA SER A 32 0.64 -12.56 29.87
C SER A 32 0.20 -12.37 28.42
N ILE A 33 -0.14 -11.14 28.01
CA ILE A 33 -0.59 -10.86 26.64
C ILE A 33 0.60 -10.92 25.68
N ASP A 34 0.57 -11.88 24.77
CA ASP A 34 1.54 -12.02 23.69
C ASP A 34 1.00 -11.40 22.38
N LEU A 35 1.74 -10.45 21.82
CA LEU A 35 1.48 -9.85 20.51
C LEU A 35 2.31 -10.48 19.40
N GLY A 36 3.17 -11.45 19.75
CA GLY A 36 4.05 -12.15 18.84
C GLY A 36 3.31 -12.77 17.65
N THR A 37 3.90 -12.67 16.47
CA THR A 37 3.37 -13.28 15.25
C THR A 37 4.50 -13.66 14.30
N SER A 38 4.17 -14.17 13.12
CA SER A 38 5.16 -14.42 12.07
C SER A 38 4.64 -13.95 10.70
N LEU A 39 5.56 -13.49 9.86
CA LEU A 39 5.29 -13.05 8.50
C LEU A 39 6.43 -13.47 7.59
N PHE A 40 6.08 -14.17 6.49
CA PHE A 40 7.03 -14.66 5.48
C PHE A 40 8.25 -15.39 6.05
N GLY A 41 8.03 -16.21 7.08
CA GLY A 41 9.06 -17.04 7.70
C GLY A 41 9.89 -16.35 8.79
N ARG A 42 9.56 -15.11 9.15
CA ARG A 42 10.24 -14.36 10.24
C ARG A 42 9.29 -14.05 11.38
N THR A 43 9.81 -14.08 12.59
CA THR A 43 9.07 -13.73 13.81
C THR A 43 8.98 -12.21 13.97
N MET A 44 7.84 -11.75 14.48
CA MET A 44 7.56 -10.35 14.80
C MET A 44 7.08 -10.25 16.24
N GLN A 45 7.40 -9.13 16.90
CA GLN A 45 7.00 -8.87 18.29
C GLN A 45 5.59 -8.27 18.40
N ALA A 46 5.04 -7.77 17.30
CA ALA A 46 3.66 -7.29 17.21
C ALA A 46 3.16 -7.41 15.76
N PRO A 47 1.83 -7.51 15.52
CA PRO A 47 1.25 -7.64 14.18
C PRO A 47 1.17 -6.28 13.45
N LEU A 48 2.29 -5.57 13.37
CA LEU A 48 2.40 -4.24 12.76
C LEU A 48 3.48 -4.19 11.68
N LEU A 49 3.16 -3.50 10.59
CA LEU A 49 4.04 -3.24 9.44
C LEU A 49 4.24 -1.74 9.29
N ILE A 50 5.49 -1.28 9.29
CA ILE A 50 5.85 0.06 8.81
C ILE A 50 5.73 0.05 7.29
N SER A 51 4.63 0.61 6.78
CA SER A 51 4.32 0.64 5.35
C SER A 51 5.30 1.53 4.57
N SER A 52 5.39 1.26 3.26
CA SER A 52 6.17 2.03 2.29
C SER A 52 5.84 3.53 2.28
N MET A 53 6.88 4.37 2.37
CA MET A 53 6.73 5.84 2.44
C MET A 53 7.57 6.60 1.40
N THR A 54 8.91 6.49 1.43
CA THR A 54 9.77 7.36 0.61
C THR A 54 10.81 6.57 -0.19
N GLY A 55 10.93 6.90 -1.48
CA GLY A 55 12.05 6.51 -2.34
C GLY A 55 12.34 7.67 -3.31
N GLY A 56 13.60 7.88 -3.70
CA GLY A 56 13.93 8.83 -4.77
C GLY A 56 14.39 10.23 -4.35
N ALA A 57 14.69 10.52 -3.07
CA ALA A 57 15.21 11.83 -2.64
C ALA A 57 16.38 11.69 -1.66
N SER A 58 17.27 12.70 -1.58
CA SER A 58 18.48 12.66 -0.75
C SER A 58 18.19 12.42 0.73
N ARG A 59 17.08 12.98 1.23
CA ARG A 59 16.60 12.80 2.59
C ARG A 59 16.06 11.38 2.87
N SER A 60 15.80 10.57 1.84
CA SER A 60 15.29 9.21 2.00
C SER A 60 16.30 8.26 2.61
N ASN A 61 17.62 8.53 2.51
CA ASN A 61 18.62 7.65 3.10
C ASN A 61 18.48 7.62 4.64
N ASP A 62 18.53 8.80 5.29
CA ASP A 62 18.38 8.89 6.74
C ASP A 62 17.03 8.37 7.23
N ILE A 63 15.95 8.65 6.48
CA ILE A 63 14.61 8.14 6.81
C ILE A 63 14.59 6.61 6.78
N ASN A 64 15.09 5.99 5.71
CA ASN A 64 15.11 4.53 5.59
C ASN A 64 15.99 3.89 6.66
N ARG A 65 17.15 4.49 6.98
CA ARG A 65 18.02 4.02 8.07
C ARG A 65 17.30 4.04 9.42
N PHE A 66 16.74 5.18 9.83
CA PHE A 66 16.06 5.29 11.12
C PHE A 66 14.83 4.39 11.23
N LEU A 67 14.09 4.22 10.14
CA LEU A 67 12.96 3.29 10.13
C LEU A 67 13.41 1.84 10.26
N ALA A 68 14.50 1.45 9.59
CA ALA A 68 15.04 0.09 9.70
C ALA A 68 15.55 -0.22 11.11
N GLU A 69 16.31 0.70 11.72
CA GLU A 69 16.78 0.55 13.11
C GLU A 69 15.62 0.45 14.11
N ALA A 70 14.59 1.29 13.95
CA ALA A 70 13.41 1.26 14.80
C ALA A 70 12.61 -0.04 14.60
N ALA A 71 12.41 -0.46 13.35
CA ALA A 71 11.70 -1.68 13.02
C ALA A 71 12.40 -2.91 13.60
N GLN A 72 13.72 -2.99 13.46
CA GLN A 72 14.55 -4.06 14.03
C GLN A 72 14.45 -4.06 15.57
N THR A 73 14.61 -2.90 16.21
CA THR A 73 14.53 -2.77 17.67
C THR A 73 13.17 -3.20 18.22
N LEU A 74 12.09 -2.86 17.52
CA LEU A 74 10.73 -3.18 17.92
C LEU A 74 10.24 -4.54 17.40
N GLY A 75 11.04 -5.24 16.59
CA GLY A 75 10.66 -6.50 15.94
C GLY A 75 9.42 -6.38 15.04
N LEU A 76 9.31 -5.29 14.29
CA LEU A 76 8.21 -5.00 13.37
C LEU A 76 8.63 -5.23 11.92
N ALA A 77 7.67 -5.58 11.06
CA ALA A 77 7.94 -5.64 9.63
C ALA A 77 8.12 -4.24 9.04
N MET A 78 8.90 -4.12 7.96
CA MET A 78 9.12 -2.86 7.26
C MET A 78 9.04 -3.04 5.73
N GLY A 79 8.27 -2.18 5.06
CA GLY A 79 8.30 -2.02 3.60
C GLY A 79 9.06 -0.77 3.19
N VAL A 80 9.94 -0.89 2.20
CA VAL A 80 10.67 0.27 1.66
C VAL A 80 9.81 1.10 0.69
N GLY A 81 10.22 2.33 0.39
CA GLY A 81 9.64 3.09 -0.71
C GLY A 81 9.96 2.48 -2.08
N SER A 82 9.31 2.98 -3.14
CA SER A 82 9.51 2.46 -4.50
C SER A 82 10.99 2.45 -4.90
N GLN A 83 11.49 1.29 -5.29
CA GLN A 83 12.87 1.07 -5.71
C GLN A 83 13.12 1.43 -7.18
N ARG A 84 12.10 1.93 -7.90
CA ARG A 84 12.20 2.26 -9.32
C ARG A 84 13.43 3.12 -9.64
N VAL A 85 13.58 4.25 -8.93
CA VAL A 85 14.70 5.18 -9.17
C VAL A 85 16.05 4.53 -8.86
N ALA A 86 16.13 3.72 -7.80
CA ALA A 86 17.35 3.02 -7.41
C ALA A 86 17.75 1.91 -8.38
N LEU A 87 16.79 1.35 -9.14
CA LEU A 87 17.04 0.33 -10.16
C LEU A 87 17.38 0.90 -11.53
N ASP A 88 16.84 2.08 -11.84
CA ASP A 88 16.98 2.75 -13.14
C ASP A 88 18.17 3.72 -13.19
N SER A 89 18.79 4.03 -12.05
CA SER A 89 19.89 5.00 -11.94
C SER A 89 20.91 4.61 -10.88
N ASP A 90 22.08 5.26 -10.88
CA ASP A 90 23.10 5.09 -9.84
C ASP A 90 22.70 5.68 -8.47
N ALA A 91 21.58 6.40 -8.41
CA ALA A 91 21.08 7.00 -7.19
C ALA A 91 20.26 5.99 -6.38
N ASN A 92 20.91 5.35 -5.39
CA ASN A 92 20.28 4.31 -4.57
C ASN A 92 19.36 4.84 -3.45
N TRP A 93 19.50 6.10 -3.02
CA TRP A 93 18.69 6.75 -1.98
C TRP A 93 18.59 5.97 -0.64
N GLY A 94 19.63 5.22 -0.28
CA GLY A 94 19.64 4.36 0.91
C GLY A 94 18.88 3.04 0.73
N LEU A 95 18.41 2.71 -0.47
CA LEU A 95 17.83 1.41 -0.83
C LEU A 95 18.96 0.48 -1.30
N THR A 96 19.78 0.05 -0.36
CA THR A 96 20.93 -0.83 -0.60
C THR A 96 20.89 -2.02 0.37
N ARG A 97 21.82 -2.96 0.20
CA ARG A 97 22.02 -4.07 1.13
C ARG A 97 22.35 -3.63 2.57
N GLU A 98 22.74 -2.37 2.78
CA GLU A 98 22.95 -1.80 4.11
C GLU A 98 21.67 -1.87 4.97
N LEU A 99 20.49 -1.71 4.36
CA LEU A 99 19.22 -1.84 5.08
C LEU A 99 19.04 -3.22 5.72
N ARG A 100 19.44 -4.30 5.01
CA ARG A 100 19.40 -5.64 5.58
C ARG A 100 20.39 -5.82 6.73
N THR A 101 21.53 -5.12 6.69
CA THR A 101 22.51 -5.16 7.79
C THR A 101 21.96 -4.47 9.05
N LEU A 102 21.19 -3.39 8.89
CA LEU A 102 20.53 -2.68 9.99
C LEU A 102 19.32 -3.44 10.54
N ALA A 103 18.63 -4.21 9.70
CA ALA A 103 17.41 -4.95 10.01
C ALA A 103 17.52 -6.44 9.58
N PRO A 104 18.43 -7.23 10.19
CA PRO A 104 18.71 -8.60 9.76
C PRO A 104 17.58 -9.59 10.07
N ASP A 105 16.78 -9.35 11.11
CA ASP A 105 15.88 -10.36 11.68
C ASP A 105 14.42 -10.16 11.29
N ILE A 106 14.01 -8.94 10.97
CA ILE A 106 12.63 -8.61 10.66
C ILE A 106 12.24 -8.89 9.19
N PRO A 107 10.94 -9.09 8.90
CA PRO A 107 10.44 -9.04 7.53
C PRO A 107 10.74 -7.68 6.89
N LEU A 108 11.57 -7.68 5.85
CA LEU A 108 11.86 -6.51 5.03
C LEU A 108 11.25 -6.72 3.65
N LEU A 109 10.41 -5.79 3.20
CA LEU A 109 9.64 -5.91 1.98
C LEU A 109 10.13 -4.90 0.93
N ALA A 110 10.53 -5.42 -0.24
CA ALA A 110 10.85 -4.64 -1.43
C ALA A 110 9.59 -3.95 -1.97
N ASN A 111 9.74 -2.96 -2.86
CA ASN A 111 8.58 -2.23 -3.39
C ASN A 111 8.76 -1.73 -4.83
N LEU A 112 7.81 -2.05 -5.70
CA LEU A 112 7.70 -1.57 -7.07
C LEU A 112 6.26 -1.19 -7.43
N GLY A 113 6.11 -0.29 -8.41
CA GLY A 113 4.80 0.03 -8.97
C GLY A 113 4.37 -1.01 -9.99
N ALA A 114 3.08 -1.34 -10.00
CA ALA A 114 2.55 -2.38 -10.87
C ALA A 114 2.74 -2.07 -12.37
N ALA A 115 2.72 -0.79 -12.75
CA ALA A 115 2.97 -0.36 -14.12
C ALA A 115 4.35 -0.82 -14.63
N GLN A 116 5.37 -0.88 -13.76
CA GLN A 116 6.72 -1.32 -14.12
C GLN A 116 6.82 -2.83 -14.40
N LEU A 117 5.81 -3.61 -14.00
CA LEU A 117 5.76 -5.05 -14.25
C LEU A 117 5.20 -5.38 -15.65
N THR A 118 4.63 -4.38 -16.33
CA THR A 118 4.08 -4.56 -17.68
C THR A 118 5.21 -4.60 -18.71
N GLY A 119 5.50 -5.79 -19.24
CA GLY A 119 6.53 -5.99 -20.27
C GLY A 119 7.30 -7.30 -20.10
N GLN A 120 8.22 -7.56 -21.04
CA GLN A 120 9.03 -8.77 -21.04
C GLN A 120 10.04 -8.84 -19.88
N HIS A 121 10.43 -7.68 -19.34
CA HIS A 121 11.42 -7.59 -18.25
C HIS A 121 10.79 -7.40 -16.86
N GLY A 122 9.46 -7.44 -16.73
CA GLY A 122 8.78 -7.18 -15.46
C GLY A 122 9.19 -8.13 -14.33
N SER A 123 9.33 -9.44 -14.63
CA SER A 123 9.78 -10.44 -13.64
C SER A 123 11.24 -10.23 -13.24
N ASP A 124 12.11 -9.85 -14.17
CA ASP A 124 13.51 -9.53 -13.85
C ASP A 124 13.59 -8.30 -12.95
N TYR A 125 12.78 -7.28 -13.24
CA TYR A 125 12.70 -6.06 -12.45
C TYR A 125 12.24 -6.33 -11.02
N ALA A 126 11.20 -7.16 -10.86
CA ALA A 126 10.72 -7.66 -9.58
C ALA A 126 11.81 -8.38 -8.78
N ARG A 127 12.53 -9.30 -9.44
CA ARG A 127 13.65 -10.05 -8.84
C ARG A 127 14.76 -9.11 -8.36
N ARG A 128 15.19 -8.16 -9.20
CA ARG A 128 16.23 -7.18 -8.85
C ARG A 128 15.83 -6.30 -7.65
N ALA A 129 14.55 -5.92 -7.53
CA ALA A 129 14.07 -5.17 -6.37
C ALA A 129 14.20 -5.99 -5.07
N VAL A 130 13.82 -7.27 -5.09
CA VAL A 130 13.98 -8.17 -3.94
C VAL A 130 15.46 -8.35 -3.57
N GLU A 131 16.31 -8.64 -4.55
CA GLU A 131 17.75 -8.87 -4.33
C GLU A 131 18.52 -7.64 -3.84
N MET A 132 18.09 -6.44 -4.24
CA MET A 132 18.74 -5.17 -3.89
C MET A 132 18.86 -4.95 -2.39
N ILE A 133 17.86 -5.39 -1.62
CA ILE A 133 17.81 -5.26 -0.15
C ILE A 133 17.68 -6.60 0.55
N GLU A 134 17.87 -7.71 -0.17
CA GLU A 134 17.65 -9.07 0.32
C GLU A 134 16.27 -9.21 1.01
N ALA A 135 15.23 -8.71 0.34
CA ALA A 135 13.87 -8.67 0.87
C ALA A 135 13.26 -10.07 1.02
N ASP A 136 12.32 -10.19 1.96
CA ASP A 136 11.56 -11.41 2.21
C ASP A 136 10.29 -11.50 1.37
N ALA A 137 9.81 -10.38 0.85
CA ALA A 137 8.69 -10.31 -0.08
C ALA A 137 8.76 -9.05 -0.95
N LEU A 138 7.97 -9.02 -2.02
CA LEU A 138 7.81 -7.86 -2.89
C LEU A 138 6.44 -7.22 -2.71
N ILE A 139 6.40 -5.95 -2.34
CA ILE A 139 5.22 -5.10 -2.48
C ILE A 139 5.11 -4.64 -3.93
N VAL A 140 3.93 -4.85 -4.50
CA VAL A 140 3.49 -4.29 -5.78
C VAL A 140 2.40 -3.28 -5.49
N HIS A 141 2.71 -1.99 -5.57
CA HIS A 141 1.74 -0.94 -5.31
C HIS A 141 0.90 -0.61 -6.54
N LEU A 142 -0.40 -0.40 -6.32
CA LEU A 142 -1.39 0.07 -7.27
C LEU A 142 -1.67 1.54 -6.97
N ASN A 143 -1.36 2.42 -7.91
CA ASN A 143 -1.53 3.86 -7.78
C ASN A 143 -2.11 4.56 -9.03
N PRO A 144 -3.09 3.98 -9.76
CA PRO A 144 -3.57 4.55 -11.02
C PRO A 144 -4.12 5.97 -10.90
N LEU A 145 -4.79 6.27 -9.79
CA LEU A 145 -5.32 7.60 -9.54
C LEU A 145 -4.21 8.63 -9.27
N GLN A 146 -3.14 8.22 -8.56
CA GLN A 146 -1.97 9.07 -8.35
C GLN A 146 -1.27 9.36 -9.67
N GLU A 147 -0.96 8.32 -10.45
CA GLU A 147 -0.26 8.46 -11.73
C GLU A 147 -1.02 9.34 -12.74
N ALA A 148 -2.35 9.21 -12.81
CA ALA A 148 -3.19 10.05 -13.66
C ALA A 148 -3.08 11.55 -13.29
N LEU A 149 -2.81 11.85 -12.02
CA LEU A 149 -2.64 13.22 -11.50
C LEU A 149 -1.18 13.68 -11.46
N GLN A 150 -0.22 12.79 -11.67
CA GLN A 150 1.20 13.12 -11.70
C GLN A 150 1.65 13.52 -13.12
N THR A 151 2.61 14.44 -13.21
CA THR A 151 3.22 14.80 -14.51
C THR A 151 4.21 13.74 -14.92
N GLY A 152 4.03 13.20 -16.13
CA GLY A 152 4.82 12.05 -16.61
C GLY A 152 4.41 10.71 -15.99
N GLY A 153 3.28 10.65 -15.28
CA GLY A 153 2.81 9.41 -14.66
C GLY A 153 2.29 8.38 -15.66
N ASP A 154 2.28 7.12 -15.24
CA ASP A 154 1.89 5.96 -16.04
C ASP A 154 0.38 5.97 -16.36
N ARG A 155 0.03 5.83 -17.65
CA ARG A 155 -1.37 6.00 -18.13
C ARG A 155 -2.03 4.72 -18.62
N ASP A 156 -1.25 3.71 -18.99
CA ASP A 156 -1.77 2.43 -19.47
C ASP A 156 -1.72 1.39 -18.35
N TRP A 157 -2.90 1.03 -17.84
CA TRP A 157 -3.08 0.09 -16.74
C TRP A 157 -3.66 -1.26 -17.22
N ARG A 158 -3.68 -1.50 -18.54
CA ARG A 158 -4.13 -2.78 -19.10
C ARG A 158 -3.11 -3.87 -18.83
N GLY A 159 -3.58 -5.09 -18.58
CA GLY A 159 -2.71 -6.26 -18.39
C GLY A 159 -1.97 -6.34 -17.05
N ILE A 160 -2.22 -5.41 -16.11
CA ILE A 160 -1.57 -5.38 -14.79
C ILE A 160 -1.83 -6.65 -13.99
N LEU A 161 -3.07 -7.13 -13.94
CA LEU A 161 -3.41 -8.37 -13.23
C LEU A 161 -2.61 -9.57 -13.76
N ALA A 162 -2.55 -9.72 -15.09
CA ALA A 162 -1.76 -10.77 -15.72
C ALA A 162 -0.25 -10.60 -15.49
N ALA A 163 0.24 -9.37 -15.34
CA ALA A 163 1.63 -9.11 -14.97
C ALA A 163 1.92 -9.54 -13.52
N ILE A 164 1.01 -9.22 -12.60
CA ILE A 164 1.10 -9.67 -11.20
C ILE A 164 1.09 -11.19 -11.12
N GLU A 165 0.18 -11.86 -11.82
CA GLU A 165 0.08 -13.33 -11.88
C GLU A 165 1.37 -13.99 -12.42
N ARG A 166 2.00 -13.39 -13.44
CA ARG A 166 3.31 -13.88 -13.91
C ARG A 166 4.42 -13.71 -12.88
N VAL A 167 4.42 -12.60 -12.15
CA VAL A 167 5.44 -12.33 -11.12
C VAL A 167 5.24 -13.25 -9.93
N THR A 168 4.02 -13.44 -9.43
CA THR A 168 3.72 -14.37 -8.32
C THR A 168 4.17 -15.80 -8.67
N ALA A 169 4.00 -16.23 -9.91
CA ALA A 169 4.41 -17.55 -10.38
C ALA A 169 5.93 -17.74 -10.54
N SER A 170 6.71 -16.68 -10.74
CA SER A 170 8.13 -16.77 -11.14
C SER A 170 9.14 -16.16 -10.18
N LEU A 171 8.72 -15.27 -9.27
CA LEU A 171 9.64 -14.49 -8.43
C LEU A 171 10.40 -15.33 -7.39
N GLY A 172 9.80 -16.42 -6.92
CA GLY A 172 10.36 -17.24 -5.83
C GLY A 172 10.28 -16.61 -4.44
N ALA A 173 9.69 -15.41 -4.32
CA ALA A 173 9.36 -14.74 -3.07
C ALA A 173 7.87 -14.37 -3.03
N PRO A 174 7.24 -14.29 -1.83
CA PRO A 174 5.87 -13.82 -1.69
C PRO A 174 5.66 -12.44 -2.32
N VAL A 175 4.50 -12.25 -2.94
CA VAL A 175 4.07 -10.94 -3.47
C VAL A 175 2.95 -10.39 -2.60
N VAL A 176 3.10 -9.15 -2.18
CA VAL A 176 2.10 -8.34 -1.48
C VAL A 176 1.55 -7.33 -2.46
N VAL A 177 0.23 -7.19 -2.58
CA VAL A 177 -0.36 -6.11 -3.39
C VAL A 177 -0.97 -5.06 -2.49
N LYS A 178 -0.65 -3.80 -2.80
CA LYS A 178 -0.92 -2.66 -1.94
C LYS A 178 -1.59 -1.53 -2.71
N GLU A 179 -2.59 -0.88 -2.14
CA GLU A 179 -3.09 0.41 -2.65
C GLU A 179 -2.37 1.60 -1.96
N VAL A 180 -2.68 2.83 -2.36
CA VAL A 180 -2.03 4.07 -1.92
C VAL A 180 -3.04 5.14 -1.44
N GLY A 181 -4.15 4.75 -0.81
CA GLY A 181 -5.06 5.66 -0.12
C GLY A 181 -6.47 5.80 -0.72
N ALA A 182 -6.83 5.04 -1.74
CA ALA A 182 -8.19 4.90 -2.26
C ALA A 182 -8.84 3.57 -1.86
N GLY A 183 -8.05 2.53 -1.62
CA GLY A 183 -8.53 1.24 -1.14
C GLY A 183 -8.67 0.15 -2.22
N LEU A 184 -8.53 -1.11 -1.81
CA LEU A 184 -8.86 -2.27 -2.63
C LEU A 184 -10.33 -2.66 -2.46
N SER A 185 -11.06 -2.82 -3.57
CA SER A 185 -12.43 -3.37 -3.53
C SER A 185 -12.42 -4.89 -3.32
N ALA A 186 -13.51 -5.46 -2.80
CA ALA A 186 -13.63 -6.91 -2.61
C ALA A 186 -13.46 -7.72 -3.91
N THR A 187 -13.93 -7.19 -5.04
CA THR A 187 -13.76 -7.82 -6.36
C THR A 187 -12.28 -7.85 -6.76
N VAL A 188 -11.58 -6.73 -6.61
CA VAL A 188 -10.14 -6.64 -6.91
C VAL A 188 -9.34 -7.53 -5.96
N ALA A 189 -9.67 -7.52 -4.67
CA ALA A 189 -9.02 -8.39 -3.68
C ALA A 189 -9.14 -9.89 -4.04
N ARG A 190 -10.31 -10.33 -4.52
CA ARG A 190 -10.50 -11.70 -5.01
C ARG A 190 -9.63 -12.02 -6.22
N GLN A 191 -9.63 -11.14 -7.22
CA GLN A 191 -8.79 -11.32 -8.42
C GLN A 191 -7.30 -11.40 -8.09
N LEU A 192 -6.84 -10.57 -7.15
CA LEU A 192 -5.45 -10.58 -6.71
C LEU A 192 -5.11 -11.87 -5.94
N HIS A 193 -6.01 -12.34 -5.08
CA HIS A 193 -5.84 -13.62 -4.40
C HIS A 193 -5.75 -14.79 -5.39
N GLU A 194 -6.65 -14.84 -6.38
CA GLU A 194 -6.65 -15.85 -7.45
C GLU A 194 -5.37 -15.80 -8.29
N ALA A 195 -4.78 -14.61 -8.47
CA ALA A 195 -3.49 -14.42 -9.14
C ALA A 195 -2.27 -14.85 -8.30
N GLY A 196 -2.46 -15.43 -7.10
CA GLY A 196 -1.39 -15.93 -6.24
C GLY A 196 -0.73 -14.88 -5.34
N VAL A 197 -1.38 -13.73 -5.12
CA VAL A 197 -0.90 -12.72 -4.17
C VAL A 197 -1.03 -13.25 -2.73
N ALA A 198 0.07 -13.17 -1.97
CA ALA A 198 0.17 -13.75 -0.64
C ALA A 198 -0.42 -12.86 0.47
N MET A 199 -0.42 -11.54 0.27
CA MET A 199 -0.95 -10.58 1.23
C MET A 199 -1.52 -9.35 0.51
N LEU A 200 -2.60 -8.78 1.05
CA LEU A 200 -3.20 -7.56 0.55
C LEU A 200 -3.09 -6.45 1.61
N ASP A 201 -2.50 -5.33 1.23
CA ASP A 201 -2.59 -4.08 2.00
C ASP A 201 -3.65 -3.18 1.36
N ILE A 202 -4.79 -3.06 2.07
CA ILE A 202 -5.95 -2.31 1.61
C ILE A 202 -5.61 -0.84 1.38
N ALA A 203 -4.82 -0.23 2.26
CA ALA A 203 -4.45 1.18 2.20
C ALA A 203 -5.64 2.10 1.81
N GLY A 204 -6.72 2.00 2.58
CA GLY A 204 -7.98 2.66 2.28
C GLY A 204 -7.94 4.18 2.45
N ALA A 205 -9.02 4.82 1.99
CA ALA A 205 -9.23 6.25 2.19
C ALA A 205 -9.43 6.62 3.68
N GLY A 206 -9.19 7.88 4.01
CA GLY A 206 -9.31 8.42 5.38
C GLY A 206 -7.98 8.64 6.11
N GLY A 207 -6.88 8.11 5.56
CA GLY A 207 -5.51 8.49 5.91
C GLY A 207 -4.90 9.44 4.87
N THR A 208 -3.64 9.22 4.53
CA THR A 208 -2.95 9.96 3.45
C THR A 208 -3.62 9.70 2.09
N SER A 209 -3.88 10.77 1.33
CA SER A 209 -4.35 10.67 -0.05
C SER A 209 -3.25 11.13 -1.01
N TRP A 210 -2.54 10.19 -1.64
CA TRP A 210 -1.47 10.50 -2.60
C TRP A 210 -1.98 11.24 -3.84
N ALA A 211 -3.19 10.89 -4.32
CA ALA A 211 -3.88 11.62 -5.37
C ALA A 211 -4.08 13.11 -5.03
N ALA A 212 -4.38 13.42 -3.76
CA ALA A 212 -4.53 14.80 -3.31
C ALA A 212 -3.21 15.54 -3.19
N VAL A 213 -2.15 14.86 -2.74
CA VAL A 213 -0.79 15.40 -2.70
C VAL A 213 -0.37 15.84 -4.11
N GLU A 214 -0.51 14.96 -5.10
CA GLU A 214 -0.17 15.28 -6.51
C GLU A 214 -1.09 16.36 -7.11
N GLY A 215 -2.39 16.28 -6.85
CA GLY A 215 -3.35 17.30 -7.27
C GLY A 215 -3.05 18.68 -6.69
N GLY A 216 -2.53 18.74 -5.46
CA GLY A 216 -2.07 19.96 -4.80
C GLY A 216 -0.74 20.47 -5.37
N ALA A 217 0.22 19.59 -5.66
CA ALA A 217 1.50 19.94 -6.27
C ALA A 217 1.31 20.62 -7.64
N ARG A 218 0.38 20.11 -8.47
CA ARG A 218 0.05 20.72 -9.77
C ARG A 218 -0.59 22.11 -9.67
N GLN A 219 -1.37 22.39 -8.63
CA GLN A 219 -1.98 23.71 -8.43
C GLN A 219 -0.95 24.79 -8.10
N HIS A 220 0.18 24.43 -7.50
CA HIS A 220 1.28 25.36 -7.23
C HIS A 220 2.15 25.59 -8.48
N GLY A 221 2.16 24.67 -9.45
CA GLY A 221 2.97 24.77 -10.67
C GLY A 221 2.27 25.32 -11.93
N ALA A 222 0.94 25.26 -12.05
CA ALA A 222 0.22 25.61 -13.27
C ALA A 222 -0.63 26.90 -13.14
N LYS A 223 -0.40 27.88 -14.03
CA LYS A 223 -1.39 28.95 -14.29
C LYS A 223 -2.72 28.32 -14.68
N ALA A 224 -3.76 28.60 -13.88
CA ALA A 224 -5.07 27.95 -13.84
C ALA A 224 -5.90 27.97 -15.14
N ARG A 225 -5.52 27.22 -16.18
CA ARG A 225 -6.38 26.94 -17.34
C ARG A 225 -6.33 25.45 -17.67
N GLY A 226 -7.35 24.69 -17.24
CA GLY A 226 -7.51 23.25 -17.51
C GLY A 226 -8.12 22.39 -16.40
N CYS A 227 -8.38 22.93 -15.20
CA CYS A 227 -8.76 22.13 -14.02
C CYS A 227 -10.17 21.50 -14.02
N HIS A 228 -11.04 21.72 -15.01
CA HIS A 228 -12.43 21.26 -14.95
C HIS A 228 -12.61 19.77 -15.30
N GLY A 229 -11.95 19.27 -16.37
CA GLY A 229 -12.05 17.85 -16.76
C GLY A 229 -11.39 16.88 -15.78
N LEU A 230 -10.34 17.33 -15.08
CA LEU A 230 -9.59 16.49 -14.13
C LEU A 230 -10.29 16.34 -12.78
N ARG A 231 -11.08 17.34 -12.36
CA ARG A 231 -11.99 17.21 -11.21
C ARG A 231 -13.00 16.09 -11.46
N GLN A 232 -13.56 16.01 -12.67
CA GLN A 232 -14.50 14.95 -13.01
C GLN A 232 -13.84 13.57 -13.04
N LEU A 233 -12.59 13.44 -13.50
CA LEU A 233 -11.85 12.16 -13.44
C LEU A 233 -11.57 11.70 -12.01
N GLY A 234 -11.11 12.60 -11.14
CA GLY A 234 -10.88 12.28 -9.72
C GLY A 234 -12.18 11.89 -9.00
N HIS A 235 -13.28 12.59 -9.29
CA HIS A 235 -14.61 12.21 -8.79
C HIS A 235 -15.10 10.88 -9.38
N PHE A 236 -14.82 10.59 -10.66
CA PHE A 236 -15.23 9.35 -11.32
C PHE A 236 -14.51 8.13 -10.74
N TYR A 237 -13.17 8.16 -10.66
CA TYR A 237 -12.39 7.07 -10.06
C TYR A 237 -12.76 6.85 -8.59
N ARG A 238 -12.95 7.93 -7.82
CA ARG A 238 -13.35 7.84 -6.41
C ARG A 238 -14.78 7.33 -6.23
N ALA A 239 -15.74 7.78 -7.04
CA ALA A 239 -17.13 7.33 -6.95
C ALA A 239 -17.31 5.86 -7.38
N SER A 240 -16.43 5.34 -8.25
CA SER A 240 -16.39 3.92 -8.59
C SER A 240 -15.83 3.07 -7.44
N ALA A 241 -14.81 3.56 -6.72
CA ALA A 241 -14.28 2.89 -5.52
C ALA A 241 -15.30 2.89 -4.35
N VAL A 242 -15.99 4.01 -4.10
CA VAL A 242 -16.95 4.15 -2.99
C VAL A 242 -18.27 3.41 -3.24
N ARG A 243 -18.76 3.32 -4.49
CA ARG A 243 -19.99 2.56 -4.79
C ARG A 243 -19.82 1.05 -4.58
N GLY A 244 -18.61 0.51 -4.79
CA GLY A 244 -18.30 -0.89 -4.51
C GLY A 244 -18.30 -1.25 -3.02
N THR A 245 -18.00 -0.30 -2.12
CA THR A 245 -17.99 -0.55 -0.67
C THR A 245 -19.39 -0.49 -0.06
N GLN A 246 -20.24 0.47 -0.49
CA GLN A 246 -21.61 0.61 0.04
C GLN A 246 -22.53 -0.57 -0.37
N SER A 247 -22.42 -1.06 -1.60
CA SER A 247 -23.23 -2.19 -2.08
C SER A 247 -22.92 -3.51 -1.34
N ASN A 248 -21.69 -3.67 -0.85
CA ASN A 248 -21.26 -4.88 -0.15
C ASN A 248 -21.49 -4.82 1.36
N ALA A 249 -21.39 -3.64 1.98
CA ALA A 249 -21.71 -3.46 3.40
C ALA A 249 -23.20 -3.77 3.70
N HIS A 250 -24.11 -3.38 2.79
CA HIS A 250 -25.54 -3.69 2.93
C HIS A 250 -25.82 -5.20 2.84
N ASN A 251 -25.14 -5.93 1.94
CA ASN A 251 -25.31 -7.37 1.77
C ASN A 251 -24.65 -8.22 2.89
N ALA A 252 -23.57 -7.73 3.51
CA ALA A 252 -22.89 -8.42 4.61
C ALA A 252 -23.65 -8.29 5.93
N ALA A 253 -24.19 -7.11 6.24
CA ALA A 253 -25.03 -6.90 7.42
C ALA A 253 -26.31 -7.76 7.38
N ASP A 254 -26.89 -7.93 6.19
CA ASP A 254 -28.14 -8.68 5.98
C ASP A 254 -27.96 -10.20 6.03
N ARG A 255 -26.71 -10.70 5.90
CA ARG A 255 -26.35 -12.11 6.06
C ARG A 255 -25.96 -12.46 7.51
N LEU A 256 -25.31 -11.55 8.22
CA LEU A 256 -24.99 -11.73 9.65
C LEU A 256 -26.25 -11.70 10.53
N GLY A 257 -27.25 -10.87 10.19
CA GLY A 257 -28.54 -10.84 10.90
C GLY A 257 -29.36 -12.12 10.81
N ARG A 258 -29.14 -12.97 9.79
CA ARG A 258 -29.87 -14.25 9.61
C ARG A 258 -29.20 -15.44 10.30
N TYR A 259 -27.93 -15.32 10.69
CA TYR A 259 -27.21 -16.39 11.39
C TYR A 259 -27.56 -16.43 12.89
N HIS A 260 -27.96 -15.30 13.48
CA HIS A 260 -28.32 -15.21 14.90
C HIS A 260 -29.79 -15.55 15.25
N GLN A 261 -30.61 -16.00 14.28
CA GLN A 261 -31.99 -16.47 14.54
C GLN A 261 -32.18 -17.98 14.38
N ARG A 262 -31.09 -18.74 14.23
CA ARG A 262 -31.12 -20.20 14.17
C ARG A 262 -29.96 -20.80 14.94
N HIS A 263 -29.90 -20.61 16.25
CA HIS A 263 -29.31 -21.54 17.22
C HIS A 263 -29.82 -21.18 18.61
#